data_AF-A0A7J2YXI2-F1
#
_entry.id   AF-A0A7J2YXI2-F1
#
_cell.length_a   1.000
_cell.length_b   1.000
_cell.length_c   1.000
_cell.angle_alpha   90.00
_cell.angle_beta   90.00
_cell.angle_gamma   90.00
#
_symmetry.space_group_name_H-M   'P 1'
#
loop_
_entity.id
_entity.type
_entity.pdbx_description
1 polymer ?
#
loop_
_entity_poly.entity_id
_entity_poly.type
_entity_poly.pdbx_seq_one_letter_code
_entity_poly.pdbx_strand_id
1 'polypeptide(L)'
;MRRIFKIIIAAVAVIVIVAAAFGALIFLDLAAYTATGSQTLTPTVTPMGTALVLYDPGLTGASTQIADQIAADLLAKNMTVTLAGIKSSTASNTTGYDIIIIGGPTYAGAPAASVKDALSNLQHDSDARVGVYCSGQGSTTPQDIAQIKDAVPALQSSGALSNAVVVKIGESEDLKARAQDFVNQVYS
;
A
#
# COMPACT_ATOMS: atom_id res chain seq x y z
N MET A 1 -45.94 -10.90 28.81
CA MET A 1 -45.78 -10.07 27.60
C MET A 1 -44.59 -9.11 27.65
N ARG A 2 -44.49 -8.17 28.61
CA ARG A 2 -43.39 -7.16 28.65
C ARG A 2 -41.96 -7.73 28.67
N ARG A 3 -41.71 -8.89 29.29
CA ARG A 3 -40.37 -9.52 29.33
C ARG A 3 -39.98 -10.17 27.99
N ILE A 4 -40.93 -10.84 27.34
CA ILE A 4 -40.74 -11.47 26.03
C ILE A 4 -40.47 -10.39 24.97
N PHE A 5 -41.19 -9.28 25.01
CA PHE A 5 -41.00 -8.16 24.08
C PHE A 5 -39.61 -7.52 24.19
N LYS A 6 -39.05 -7.40 25.40
CA LYS A 6 -37.68 -6.91 25.62
C LYS A 6 -36.61 -7.86 25.06
N ILE A 7 -36.82 -9.17 25.19
CA ILE A 7 -35.90 -10.19 24.64
C ILE A 7 -35.88 -10.13 23.11
N ILE A 8 -37.06 -9.98 22.49
CA ILE A 8 -37.17 -9.86 21.03
C ILE A 8 -36.45 -8.61 20.52
N ILE A 9 -36.66 -7.45 21.17
CA ILE A 9 -35.96 -6.20 20.80
C ILE A 9 -34.45 -6.36 20.95
N ALA A 10 -33.98 -6.94 22.05
CA ALA A 10 -32.55 -7.17 22.27
C ALA A 10 -31.95 -8.09 21.20
N ALA A 11 -32.64 -9.18 20.85
CA ALA A 11 -32.18 -10.10 19.80
C ALA A 11 -32.10 -9.42 18.43
N VAL A 12 -33.12 -8.63 18.06
CA VAL A 12 -33.11 -7.86 16.80
C VAL A 12 -31.98 -6.84 16.79
N ALA A 13 -31.75 -6.14 17.90
CA ALA A 13 -30.65 -5.19 18.01
C ALA A 13 -29.28 -5.84 17.81
N VAL A 14 -29.04 -7.02 18.40
CA VAL A 14 -27.80 -7.79 18.19
C VAL A 14 -27.65 -8.20 16.73
N ILE A 15 -28.72 -8.69 16.08
CA ILE A 15 -28.67 -9.08 14.66
C ILE A 15 -28.34 -7.89 13.77
N VAL A 16 -28.93 -6.72 14.01
CA VAL A 16 -28.64 -5.50 13.24
C VAL A 16 -27.19 -5.06 13.42
N ILE A 17 -26.66 -5.12 14.65
CA ILE A 17 -25.25 -4.77 14.93
C ILE A 17 -24.31 -5.74 14.21
N VAL A 18 -24.58 -7.05 14.26
CA VAL A 18 -23.76 -8.06 13.58
C VAL A 18 -23.83 -7.87 12.06
N ALA A 19 -25.02 -7.63 11.51
CA ALA A 19 -25.20 -7.39 10.08
C ALA A 19 -24.49 -6.11 9.62
N ALA A 20 -24.52 -5.03 10.42
CA ALA A 20 -23.80 -3.79 10.13
C ALA A 20 -22.28 -3.99 10.21
N ALA A 21 -21.79 -4.76 11.18
CA ALA A 21 -20.37 -5.09 11.31
C ALA A 21 -19.87 -5.94 10.12
N PHE A 22 -20.63 -6.96 9.71
CA PHE A 22 -20.32 -7.76 8.52
C PHE A 22 -20.42 -6.92 7.23
N GLY A 23 -21.45 -6.08 7.12
CA GLY A 23 -21.60 -5.15 6.00
C GLY A 23 -20.40 -4.21 5.89
N ALA A 24 -19.97 -3.63 7.00
CA ALA A 24 -18.77 -2.81 7.05
C ALA A 24 -17.55 -3.60 6.54
N LEU A 25 -17.27 -4.79 7.07
CA LEU A 25 -16.14 -5.62 6.61
C LEU A 25 -16.13 -5.87 5.10
N ILE A 26 -17.30 -6.10 4.48
CA ILE A 26 -17.44 -6.27 3.02
C ILE A 26 -17.16 -4.97 2.26
N PHE A 27 -17.67 -3.83 2.75
CA PHE A 27 -17.40 -2.52 2.13
C PHE A 27 -15.95 -2.09 2.29
N LEU A 28 -15.28 -2.48 3.38
CA LEU A 28 -13.87 -2.19 3.60
C LEU A 28 -12.97 -2.91 2.58
N ASP A 29 -13.36 -4.11 2.15
CA ASP A 29 -12.64 -4.88 1.12
C ASP A 29 -12.91 -4.35 -0.30
N LEU A 30 -14.07 -3.74 -0.54
CA LEU A 30 -14.49 -3.25 -1.85
C LEU A 30 -13.63 -2.07 -2.38
N ALA A 31 -13.16 -1.19 -1.49
CA ALA A 31 -12.29 -0.07 -1.87
C ALA A 31 -10.93 -0.56 -2.43
N ALA A 32 -10.34 -1.58 -1.79
CA ALA A 32 -9.16 -2.28 -2.29
C ALA A 32 -9.48 -3.08 -3.58
N TYR A 33 -10.69 -3.63 -3.70
CA TYR A 33 -11.16 -4.37 -4.89
C TYR A 33 -11.29 -3.48 -6.15
N THR A 34 -11.51 -2.17 -5.97
CA THR A 34 -11.62 -1.21 -7.08
C THR A 34 -10.29 -0.58 -7.54
N ALA A 35 -9.16 -0.97 -6.94
CA ALA A 35 -7.83 -0.49 -7.31
C ALA A 35 -7.32 -1.12 -8.62
N THR A 36 -8.05 -0.93 -9.71
CA THR A 36 -7.79 -1.55 -11.03
C THR A 36 -7.24 -0.56 -12.05
N GLY A 37 -7.28 0.74 -11.74
CA GLY A 37 -6.74 1.80 -12.60
C GLY A 37 -5.23 1.67 -12.79
N SER A 38 -4.76 2.09 -13.96
CA SER A 38 -3.35 2.14 -14.30
C SER A 38 -3.11 3.31 -15.25
N GLN A 39 -2.01 4.02 -15.05
CA GLN A 39 -1.57 5.10 -15.92
C GLN A 39 -0.04 5.12 -16.03
N THR A 40 0.44 5.54 -17.19
CA THR A 40 1.87 5.77 -17.41
C THR A 40 2.13 7.26 -17.52
N LEU A 41 3.03 7.75 -16.67
CA LEU A 41 3.52 9.10 -16.64
C LEU A 41 4.90 9.12 -17.29
N THR A 42 5.07 9.93 -18.33
CA THR A 42 6.32 10.02 -19.09
C THR A 42 6.94 11.40 -18.86
N PRO A 43 8.24 11.50 -18.56
CA PRO A 43 8.90 12.78 -18.41
C PRO A 43 8.95 13.52 -19.75
N THR A 44 9.04 14.85 -19.70
CA THR A 44 9.14 15.68 -20.93
C THR A 44 10.51 15.60 -21.59
N VAL A 45 11.52 15.10 -20.86
CA VAL A 45 12.88 14.84 -21.33
C VAL A 45 13.09 13.35 -21.59
N THR A 46 14.24 12.97 -22.17
CA THR A 46 14.60 11.56 -22.38
C THR A 46 14.56 10.78 -21.05
N PRO A 47 13.77 9.69 -20.97
CA PRO A 47 13.69 8.89 -19.75
C PRO A 47 15.04 8.27 -19.36
N MET A 48 15.35 8.30 -18.06
CA MET A 48 16.56 7.70 -17.45
C MET A 48 16.31 6.32 -16.85
N GLY A 49 15.09 5.79 -16.99
CA GLY A 49 14.69 4.49 -16.46
C GLY A 49 13.17 4.34 -16.38
N THR A 50 12.72 3.19 -15.93
CA THR A 50 11.31 2.83 -15.73
C THR A 50 11.05 2.51 -14.26
N ALA A 51 9.91 3.00 -13.74
CA ALA A 51 9.47 2.69 -12.39
C ALA A 51 8.03 2.18 -12.39
N LEU A 52 7.74 1.21 -11.54
CA LEU A 52 6.39 0.74 -11.25
C LEU A 52 6.02 1.14 -9.82
N VAL A 53 4.90 1.84 -9.65
CA VAL A 53 4.31 2.17 -8.35
C VAL A 53 2.97 1.45 -8.24
N LEU A 54 2.92 0.40 -7.42
CA LEU A 54 1.71 -0.33 -7.09
C LEU A 54 1.13 0.17 -5.76
N TYR A 55 -0.18 0.44 -5.75
CA TYR A 55 -0.85 0.91 -4.54
C TYR A 55 -2.14 0.15 -4.23
N ASP A 56 -2.33 -0.16 -2.95
CA ASP A 56 -3.67 -0.37 -2.39
C ASP A 56 -4.17 0.98 -1.83
N PRO A 57 -5.30 1.52 -2.33
CA PRO A 57 -5.82 2.82 -1.91
C PRO A 57 -6.22 2.86 -0.44
N GLY A 58 -6.58 1.73 0.15
CA GLY A 58 -7.19 1.64 1.45
C GLY A 58 -8.54 2.35 1.54
N LEU A 59 -9.02 2.49 2.77
CA LEU A 59 -10.35 3.05 3.06
C LEU A 59 -10.42 4.56 2.89
N THR A 60 -9.35 5.24 3.27
CA THR A 60 -9.30 6.71 3.31
C THR A 60 -8.70 7.31 2.04
N GLY A 61 -8.07 6.50 1.18
CA GLY A 61 -7.31 6.98 0.02
C GLY A 61 -5.94 7.59 0.39
N ALA A 62 -5.53 7.56 1.66
CA ALA A 62 -4.24 8.12 2.09
C ALA A 62 -3.04 7.46 1.37
N SER A 63 -3.13 6.16 1.13
CA SER A 63 -2.11 5.42 0.37
C SER A 63 -2.04 5.87 -1.09
N THR A 64 -3.18 6.20 -1.70
CA THR A 64 -3.21 6.75 -3.06
C THR A 64 -2.45 8.06 -3.14
N GLN A 65 -2.65 8.97 -2.16
CA GLN A 65 -1.95 10.25 -2.11
C GLN A 65 -0.43 10.07 -1.97
N ILE A 66 0.00 9.09 -1.18
CA ILE A 66 1.42 8.71 -1.07
C ILE A 66 1.93 8.18 -2.40
N ALA A 67 1.19 7.28 -3.07
CA ALA A 67 1.56 6.72 -4.36
C ALA A 67 1.70 7.79 -5.45
N ASP A 68 0.75 8.73 -5.50
CA ASP A 68 0.75 9.87 -6.43
C ASP A 68 1.99 10.75 -6.20
N GLN A 69 2.31 11.06 -4.94
CA GLN A 69 3.48 11.86 -4.60
C GLN A 69 4.79 11.14 -4.94
N ILE A 70 4.90 9.84 -4.63
CA ILE A 70 6.06 9.01 -5.00
C ILE A 70 6.23 8.98 -6.53
N ALA A 71 5.14 8.80 -7.28
CA ALA A 71 5.17 8.79 -8.73
C ALA A 71 5.61 10.14 -9.30
N ALA A 72 5.16 11.25 -8.71
CA ALA A 72 5.59 12.59 -9.07
C ALA A 72 7.09 12.81 -8.80
N ASP A 73 7.60 12.34 -7.66
CA ASP A 73 9.02 12.47 -7.30
C ASP A 73 9.94 11.60 -8.19
N LEU A 74 9.49 10.40 -8.58
CA LEU A 74 10.19 9.56 -9.56
C LEU A 74 10.17 10.18 -10.97
N LEU A 75 9.04 10.76 -11.38
CA LEU A 75 8.92 11.49 -12.63
C LEU A 75 9.87 12.70 -12.65
N ALA A 76 10.03 13.41 -11.53
CA ALA A 76 10.98 14.50 -11.37
C ALA A 76 12.45 14.05 -11.44
N LYS A 77 12.72 12.75 -11.25
CA LYS A 77 14.03 12.11 -11.53
C LYS A 77 14.14 11.58 -12.97
N ASN A 78 13.29 12.07 -13.87
CA ASN A 78 13.24 11.72 -15.29
C ASN A 78 12.96 10.22 -15.54
N MET A 79 12.23 9.55 -14.67
CA MET A 79 11.79 8.17 -14.91
C MET A 79 10.42 8.14 -15.59
N THR A 80 10.21 7.17 -16.48
CA THR A 80 8.86 6.80 -16.91
C THR A 80 8.21 6.00 -15.79
N VAL A 81 7.09 6.47 -15.26
CA VAL A 81 6.44 5.86 -14.10
C VAL A 81 5.11 5.24 -14.50
N THR A 82 4.96 3.94 -14.28
CA THR A 82 3.66 3.29 -14.30
C THR A 82 3.09 3.32 -12.89
N LEU A 83 2.02 4.09 -12.69
CA LEU A 83 1.26 4.11 -11.43
C LEU A 83 0.01 3.24 -11.62
N ALA A 84 -0.11 2.19 -10.82
CA ALA A 84 -1.20 1.24 -10.97
C ALA A 84 -1.75 0.76 -9.62
N GLY A 85 -3.06 0.56 -9.56
CA GLY A 85 -3.67 -0.09 -8.42
C GLY A 85 -3.25 -1.57 -8.35
N ILE A 86 -3.15 -2.10 -7.14
CA ILE A 86 -2.59 -3.43 -6.86
C ILE A 86 -3.43 -4.59 -7.42
N LYS A 87 -4.67 -4.31 -7.86
CA LYS A 87 -5.56 -5.27 -8.51
C LYS A 87 -5.67 -5.05 -10.03
N SER A 88 -4.92 -4.11 -10.59
CA SER A 88 -4.85 -3.90 -12.04
C SER A 88 -4.18 -5.08 -12.75
N SER A 89 -4.44 -5.25 -14.04
CA SER A 89 -3.70 -6.20 -14.87
C SER A 89 -2.21 -5.85 -14.95
N THR A 90 -1.86 -4.57 -14.85
CA THR A 90 -0.47 -4.10 -14.76
C THR A 90 0.26 -4.69 -13.57
N ALA A 91 -0.41 -4.86 -12.41
CA ALA A 91 0.21 -5.44 -11.22
C ALA A 91 0.65 -6.91 -11.39
N SER A 92 0.22 -7.59 -12.46
CA SER A 92 0.64 -8.98 -12.75
C SER A 92 2.01 -9.10 -13.44
N ASN A 93 2.54 -8.01 -14.00
CA ASN A 93 3.87 -8.00 -14.61
C ASN A 93 4.73 -6.91 -13.97
N THR A 94 5.64 -7.33 -13.10
CA THR A 94 6.53 -6.46 -12.33
C THR A 94 7.97 -6.51 -12.82
N THR A 95 8.25 -7.22 -13.92
CA THR A 95 9.60 -7.29 -14.55
C THR A 95 9.81 -6.18 -15.58
N GLY A 96 11.06 -5.83 -15.89
CA GLY A 96 11.42 -4.76 -16.81
C GLY A 96 11.37 -3.34 -16.21
N TYR A 97 11.34 -3.24 -14.88
CA TYR A 97 11.34 -1.98 -14.13
C TYR A 97 12.63 -1.83 -13.31
N ASP A 98 13.30 -0.70 -13.44
CA ASP A 98 14.51 -0.39 -12.65
C ASP A 98 14.19 -0.15 -11.16
N ILE A 99 12.97 0.33 -10.88
CA ILE A 99 12.44 0.59 -9.54
C ILE A 99 11.02 0.04 -9.44
N ILE A 100 10.75 -0.74 -8.40
CA ILE A 100 9.41 -1.24 -8.08
C ILE A 100 9.05 -0.79 -6.67
N ILE A 101 8.00 0.00 -6.54
CA ILE A 101 7.46 0.46 -5.26
C ILE A 101 6.08 -0.16 -5.06
N ILE A 102 5.87 -0.82 -3.94
CA ILE A 102 4.57 -1.40 -3.57
C ILE A 102 4.16 -0.83 -2.22
N GLY A 103 2.91 -0.39 -2.09
CA GLY A 103 2.44 0.06 -0.79
C GLY A 103 0.94 0.13 -0.64
N GLY A 104 0.53 0.47 0.57
CA GLY A 104 -0.87 0.50 0.95
C GLY A 104 -1.05 0.82 2.43
N PRO A 105 -2.27 0.68 2.96
CA PRO A 105 -2.53 1.03 4.35
C PRO A 105 -1.96 0.00 5.33
N THR A 106 -1.59 0.50 6.52
CA THR A 106 -1.28 -0.31 7.68
C THR A 106 -2.55 -0.57 8.47
N TYR A 107 -2.90 -1.84 8.67
CA TYR A 107 -3.99 -2.26 9.54
C TYR A 107 -3.43 -3.14 10.66
N ALA A 108 -3.72 -2.77 11.90
CA ALA A 108 -3.26 -3.48 13.09
C ALA A 108 -1.73 -3.73 13.11
N GLY A 109 -0.94 -2.74 12.67
CA GLY A 109 0.54 -2.81 12.65
C GLY A 109 1.15 -3.55 11.45
N ALA A 110 0.33 -4.09 10.53
CA ALA A 110 0.81 -4.81 9.36
C ALA A 110 0.30 -4.16 8.05
N PRO A 111 1.01 -4.33 6.92
CA PRO A 111 0.48 -3.96 5.61
C PRO A 111 -0.84 -4.70 5.32
N ALA A 112 -1.72 -4.07 4.55
CA ALA A 112 -2.92 -4.70 4.01
C ALA A 112 -2.59 -6.04 3.31
N ALA A 113 -3.54 -6.98 3.35
CA ALA A 113 -3.35 -8.32 2.81
C ALA A 113 -2.91 -8.30 1.34
N SER A 114 -3.53 -7.46 0.52
CA SER A 114 -3.17 -7.19 -0.88
C SER A 114 -1.70 -6.81 -1.07
N VAL A 115 -1.15 -5.95 -0.21
CA VAL A 115 0.26 -5.52 -0.23
C VAL A 115 1.16 -6.68 0.12
N LYS A 116 0.82 -7.45 1.15
CA LYS A 116 1.59 -8.65 1.55
C LYS A 116 1.59 -9.70 0.44
N ASP A 117 0.46 -9.91 -0.21
CA ASP A 117 0.32 -10.85 -1.32
C ASP A 117 1.15 -10.41 -2.52
N ALA A 118 1.12 -9.13 -2.88
CA ALA A 118 1.93 -8.59 -3.97
C ALA A 118 3.43 -8.71 -3.67
N LEU A 119 3.87 -8.40 -2.45
CA LEU A 119 5.27 -8.54 -2.04
C LEU A 119 5.73 -10.00 -2.03
N SER A 120 4.86 -10.93 -1.62
CA SER A 120 5.19 -12.36 -1.55
C SER A 120 5.32 -13.00 -2.93
N ASN A 121 4.62 -12.45 -3.93
CA ASN A 121 4.63 -12.94 -5.32
C ASN A 121 5.44 -12.04 -6.26
N LEU A 122 6.18 -11.07 -5.72
CA LEU A 122 6.90 -10.08 -6.54
C LEU A 122 7.99 -10.74 -7.38
N GLN A 123 7.84 -10.64 -8.69
CA GLN A 123 8.89 -10.96 -9.66
C GLN A 123 9.64 -9.69 -10.04
N HIS A 124 10.96 -9.70 -9.97
CA HIS A 124 11.75 -8.52 -10.30
C HIS A 124 13.07 -8.96 -10.92
N ASP A 125 13.64 -8.10 -11.75
CA ASP A 125 14.98 -8.30 -12.29
C ASP A 125 16.02 -8.16 -11.18
N SER A 126 17.16 -8.83 -11.30
CA SER A 126 18.15 -8.91 -10.21
C SER A 126 18.75 -7.56 -9.79
N ASP A 127 18.69 -6.57 -10.67
CA ASP A 127 19.16 -5.20 -10.49
C ASP A 127 18.03 -4.21 -10.17
N ALA A 128 16.77 -4.67 -10.17
CA ALA A 128 15.63 -3.85 -9.80
C ALA A 128 15.68 -3.49 -8.30
N ARG A 129 15.44 -2.20 -8.00
CA ARG A 129 15.40 -1.70 -6.62
C ARG A 129 13.97 -1.72 -6.12
N VAL A 130 13.77 -2.30 -4.94
CA VAL A 130 12.43 -2.47 -4.37
C VAL A 130 12.21 -1.52 -3.19
N GLY A 131 11.11 -0.79 -3.24
CA GLY A 131 10.63 0.07 -2.16
C GLY A 131 9.27 -0.41 -1.63
N VAL A 132 9.07 -0.31 -0.32
CA VAL A 132 7.80 -0.57 0.33
C VAL A 132 7.39 0.65 1.14
N TYR A 133 6.18 1.18 0.89
CA TYR A 133 5.61 2.22 1.73
C TYR A 133 4.32 1.72 2.39
N CYS A 134 4.02 2.25 3.56
CA CYS A 134 2.77 2.01 4.26
C CYS A 134 2.17 3.31 4.78
N SER A 135 0.87 3.55 4.58
CA SER A 135 0.15 4.65 5.23
C SER A 135 -0.31 4.24 6.63
N GLY A 136 -0.41 5.17 7.57
CA GLY A 136 -0.88 4.83 8.91
C GLY A 136 -1.08 6.03 9.83
N GLN A 137 -1.54 5.75 11.05
CA GLN A 137 -1.75 6.77 12.08
C GLN A 137 -0.46 7.16 12.80
N GLY A 138 -0.47 8.38 13.35
CA GLY A 138 0.66 8.94 14.10
C GLY A 138 1.88 9.21 13.22
N SER A 139 3.02 9.50 13.84
CA SER A 139 4.30 9.61 13.12
C SER A 139 4.98 8.26 12.99
N THR A 140 5.94 8.16 12.08
CA THR A 140 6.67 6.91 11.86
C THR A 140 7.67 6.65 12.98
N THR A 141 7.62 5.44 13.55
CA THR A 141 8.56 4.97 14.57
C THR A 141 9.40 3.81 14.03
N PRO A 142 10.60 3.54 14.59
CA PRO A 142 11.37 2.34 14.26
C PRO A 142 10.59 1.04 14.50
N GLN A 143 9.70 1.02 15.50
CA GLN A 143 8.84 -0.11 15.82
C GLN A 143 7.84 -0.38 14.70
N ASP A 144 7.24 0.66 14.10
CA ASP A 144 6.34 0.50 12.95
C ASP A 144 7.06 -0.20 11.78
N ILE A 145 8.28 0.24 11.48
CA ILE A 145 9.08 -0.35 10.39
C ILE A 145 9.43 -1.81 10.69
N ALA A 146 9.80 -2.12 11.93
CA ALA A 146 10.05 -3.49 12.35
C ALA A 146 8.80 -4.37 12.20
N GLN A 147 7.63 -3.90 12.66
CA GLN A 147 6.37 -4.61 12.52
C GLN A 147 5.99 -4.89 11.06
N ILE A 148 6.19 -3.91 10.18
CA ILE A 148 5.95 -4.08 8.73
C ILE A 148 6.86 -5.17 8.15
N LYS A 149 8.16 -5.15 8.49
CA LYS A 149 9.12 -6.17 8.02
C LYS A 149 8.80 -7.56 8.57
N ASP A 150 8.45 -7.66 9.85
CA ASP A 150 8.11 -8.93 10.48
C ASP A 150 6.83 -9.54 9.88
N ALA A 151 5.87 -8.71 9.48
CA ALA A 151 4.60 -9.14 8.88
C ALA A 151 4.73 -9.66 7.44
N VAL A 152 5.86 -9.45 6.77
CA VAL A 152 6.09 -9.85 5.38
C VAL A 152 7.36 -10.69 5.30
N PRO A 153 7.27 -12.04 5.17
CA PRO A 153 8.43 -12.92 5.13
C PRO A 153 9.49 -12.52 4.10
N ALA A 154 9.08 -11.98 2.95
CA ALA A 154 9.98 -11.51 1.91
C ALA A 154 10.88 -10.33 2.37
N LEU A 155 10.42 -9.50 3.32
CA LEU A 155 11.17 -8.34 3.83
C LEU A 155 12.08 -8.65 5.02
N GLN A 156 11.99 -9.86 5.57
CA GLN A 156 12.85 -10.30 6.67
C GLN A 156 14.30 -10.48 6.20
N SER A 157 15.25 -10.59 7.12
CA SER A 157 16.69 -10.63 6.81
C SER A 157 17.13 -11.78 5.89
N SER A 158 16.36 -12.87 5.84
CA SER A 158 16.59 -14.01 4.95
C SER A 158 15.62 -14.06 3.75
N GLY A 159 14.75 -13.06 3.62
CA GLY A 159 13.74 -12.99 2.57
C GLY A 159 14.30 -12.46 1.26
N ALA A 160 13.58 -12.72 0.16
CA ALA A 160 13.99 -12.30 -1.19
C ALA A 160 14.07 -10.78 -1.38
N LEU A 161 13.41 -10.01 -0.51
CA LEU A 161 13.34 -8.55 -0.52
C LEU A 161 14.01 -7.96 0.74
N SER A 162 15.00 -8.64 1.32
CA SER A 162 15.69 -8.19 2.55
C SER A 162 16.33 -6.81 2.43
N ASN A 163 16.69 -6.43 1.19
CA ASN A 163 17.33 -5.15 0.86
C ASN A 163 16.32 -4.06 0.48
N ALA A 164 15.02 -4.35 0.50
CA ALA A 164 14.01 -3.35 0.16
C ALA A 164 14.02 -2.18 1.16
N VAL A 165 13.91 -0.96 0.65
CA VAL A 165 13.72 0.23 1.48
C VAL A 165 12.27 0.22 1.98
N VAL A 166 12.08 0.29 3.29
CA VAL A 166 10.74 0.22 3.90
C VAL A 166 10.46 1.51 4.67
N VAL A 167 9.33 2.14 4.40
CA VAL A 167 8.89 3.35 5.08
C VAL A 167 7.43 3.24 5.50
N LYS A 168 7.08 3.84 6.64
CA LYS A 168 5.71 4.24 6.96
C LYS A 168 5.63 5.74 6.72
N ILE A 169 4.50 6.22 6.23
CA ILE A 169 4.18 7.64 6.16
C ILE A 169 2.89 7.84 6.95
N GLY A 170 3.07 8.48 8.08
CA GLY A 170 2.04 8.78 9.04
C GLY A 170 1.18 9.99 8.65
N GLU A 171 -0.09 9.98 9.03
CA GLU A 171 -1.03 11.09 8.75
C GLU A 171 -0.60 12.45 9.36
N SER A 172 0.25 12.44 10.39
CA SER A 172 0.78 13.64 11.03
C SER A 172 2.07 14.16 10.39
N GLU A 173 2.64 13.43 9.43
CA GLU A 173 3.93 13.75 8.82
C GLU A 173 3.76 14.62 7.56
N ASP A 174 4.83 15.32 7.18
CA ASP A 174 4.87 16.01 5.89
C ASP A 174 4.99 14.96 4.77
N LEU A 175 3.86 14.68 4.13
CA LEU A 175 3.75 13.73 3.01
C LEU A 175 4.84 13.94 1.96
N LYS A 176 5.06 15.19 1.55
CA LYS A 176 5.96 15.52 0.44
C LYS A 176 7.41 15.26 0.83
N ALA A 177 7.82 15.76 2.00
CA ALA A 177 9.18 15.54 2.49
C ALA A 177 9.48 14.05 2.68
N ARG A 178 8.54 13.30 3.27
CA ARG A 178 8.71 11.87 3.55
C ARG A 178 8.72 11.01 2.29
N ALA A 179 7.85 11.29 1.32
CA ALA A 179 7.85 10.61 0.03
C ALA A 179 9.15 10.89 -0.75
N GLN A 180 9.62 12.14 -0.74
CA GLN A 180 10.88 12.51 -1.39
C GLN A 180 12.08 11.80 -0.75
N ASP A 181 12.16 11.78 0.59
CA ASP A 181 13.22 11.06 1.33
C ASP A 181 13.21 9.57 1.00
N PHE A 182 12.02 8.96 0.89
CA PHE A 182 11.86 7.57 0.52
C PHE A 182 12.32 7.31 -0.92
N VAL A 183 11.89 8.12 -1.88
CA VAL A 183 12.31 8.01 -3.28
C VAL A 183 13.81 8.20 -3.43
N ASN A 184 14.43 9.09 -2.67
CA ASN A 184 15.89 9.27 -2.67
C ASN A 184 16.63 8.02 -2.18
N GLN A 185 16.11 7.32 -1.17
CA GLN A 185 16.71 6.08 -0.67
C GLN A 185 16.55 4.90 -1.64
N VAL A 186 15.41 4.81 -2.34
CA VAL A 186 15.19 3.76 -3.34
C VAL A 186 15.99 4.02 -4.62
N TYR A 187 16.23 5.30 -4.95
CA TYR A 187 16.94 5.70 -6.16
C TYR A 187 18.47 5.75 -6.02
N SER A 188 19.01 5.80 -4.80
CA SER A 188 20.46 5.75 -4.55
C SER A 188 21.04 4.37 -4.82
#